data_AF-A0A2N0M8L7-F1
#
_entry.id   AF-A0A2N0M8L7-F1
#
_cell.length_a   1.000
_cell.length_b   1.000
_cell.length_c   1.000
_cell.angle_alpha   90.00
_cell.angle_beta   90.00
_cell.angle_gamma   90.00
#
_symmetry.space_group_name_H-M   'P 1'
#
loop_
_entity.id
_entity.type
_entity.pdbx_description
1 polymer ?
#
loop_
_entity_poly.entity_id
_entity_poly.type
_entity_poly.pdbx_seq_one_letter_code
_entity_poly.pdbx_strand_id
1 'polypeptide(L)' 'MRYLKEIIPELGPLCDELAATPRPVDSTQIDGDIFRIRVGQYRVIYRIDDEVRAIFIESIRRRSENTYRRIRDLF' A
#
# COMPACT_ATOMS: atom_id res chain seq x y z
N MET A 1 1.87 -17.15 8.39
CA MET A 1 2.46 -15.99 9.13
C MET A 1 3.97 -15.75 8.91
N ARG A 2 4.66 -16.44 7.98
CA ARG A 2 6.09 -16.19 7.69
C ARG A 2 6.35 -14.87 6.93
N TYR A 3 5.37 -14.44 6.14
CA TYR A 3 5.51 -13.40 5.13
C TYR A 3 5.40 -11.97 5.66
N LEU A 4 4.60 -11.74 6.72
CA LEU A 4 4.49 -10.41 7.32
C LEU A 4 5.85 -9.93 7.86
N LYS A 5 6.65 -10.86 8.41
CA LYS A 5 7.98 -10.55 8.95
C LYS A 5 8.97 -10.03 7.92
N GLU A 6 8.79 -10.37 6.64
CA GLU A 6 9.70 -9.95 5.57
C GLU A 6 9.45 -8.51 5.13
N ILE A 7 8.19 -8.03 5.20
CA ILE A 7 7.87 -6.65 4.79
C ILE A 7 8.00 -5.64 5.93
N ILE A 8 7.88 -6.07 7.20
CA ILE A 8 7.95 -5.15 8.35
C ILE A 8 9.15 -4.18 8.30
N PRO A 9 10.38 -4.61 7.96
CA PRO A 9 11.52 -3.70 7.87
C PRO A 9 11.35 -2.61 6.80
N GLU A 10 10.63 -2.91 5.73
CA GLU A 10 10.39 -2.01 4.60
C GLU A 10 9.26 -1.00 4.87
N LEU A 11 8.41 -1.24 5.87
CA LEU A 11 7.26 -0.37 6.16
C LEU A 11 7.66 0.98 6.76
N GLY A 12 8.73 1.03 7.56
CA GLY A 12 9.25 2.29 8.11
C GLY A 12 9.67 3.26 7.01
N PRO A 13 10.65 2.87 6.16
CA PRO A 13 11.07 3.69 5.02
C PRO A 13 9.93 4.06 4.07
N LEU A 14 8.99 3.14 3.83
CA LEU A 14 7.81 3.43 3.04
C LEU A 14 6.94 4.53 3.67
N CYS A 15 6.68 4.46 4.97
CA CYS A 15 5.89 5.48 5.67
C CYS A 15 6.59 6.85 5.60
N ASP A 16 7.91 6.90 5.75
CA ASP A 16 8.69 8.14 5.62
C ASP A 16 8.59 8.72 4.21
N GLU A 17 8.70 7.88 3.17
CA GLU A 17 8.54 8.28 1.77
C GLU A 17 7.13 8.83 1.50
N LEU A 18 6.09 8.11 1.92
CA LEU A 18 4.71 8.52 1.72
C LEU A 18 4.38 9.80 2.50
N ALA A 19 4.95 9.99 3.69
CA ALA A 19 4.77 11.22 4.46
C ALA A 19 5.40 12.43 3.74
N ALA A 20 6.57 12.26 3.12
CA ALA A 20 7.24 13.33 2.37
C ALA A 20 6.58 13.58 1.00
N THR A 21 6.18 12.51 0.31
CA THR A 21 5.59 12.54 -1.03
C THR A 21 4.40 11.57 -1.07
N PRO A 22 3.16 12.02 -0.78
CA PRO A 22 1.99 11.13 -0.70
C PRO A 22 1.67 10.37 -2.00
N ARG A 23 2.11 10.89 -3.14
CA ARG A 23 1.90 10.31 -4.48
C ARG A 23 3.25 10.12 -5.18
N PRO A 24 4.13 9.22 -4.70
CA PRO A 24 5.43 8.99 -5.34
C PRO A 24 5.29 8.58 -6.80
N VAL A 25 6.34 8.78 -7.59
CA VAL A 25 6.33 8.50 -9.04
C VAL A 25 6.05 7.04 -9.40
N ASP A 26 6.38 6.11 -8.51
CA ASP A 26 6.17 4.68 -8.67
C ASP A 26 4.82 4.19 -8.09
N SER A 27 4.05 5.10 -7.49
CA SER A 27 2.66 4.85 -7.10
C SER A 27 1.74 4.84 -8.32
N THR A 28 0.71 4.00 -8.28
CA THR A 28 -0.33 3.92 -9.30
C THR A 28 -1.67 4.17 -8.64
N GLN A 29 -2.43 5.18 -9.10
CA GLN A 29 -3.82 5.37 -8.68
C GLN A 29 -4.66 4.18 -9.17
N ILE A 30 -5.43 3.59 -8.26
CA ILE A 30 -6.35 2.49 -8.58
C ILE A 30 -7.75 3.05 -8.79
N ASP A 31 -8.21 3.87 -7.85
CA ASP A 31 -9.56 4.44 -7.85
C ASP A 31 -9.60 5.62 -6.88
N GLY A 32 -10.18 6.76 -7.27
CA GLY A 32 -10.32 7.93 -6.40
C GLY A 32 -9.06 8.29 -5.61
N ASP A 33 -9.13 8.23 -4.29
CA ASP A 33 -8.05 8.52 -3.35
C ASP A 33 -7.21 7.28 -2.97
N ILE A 34 -7.42 6.15 -3.65
CA ILE A 34 -6.75 4.87 -3.43
C ILE A 34 -5.62 4.67 -4.44
N PHE A 35 -4.44 4.38 -3.90
CA PHE A 35 -3.20 4.21 -4.63
C PHE A 35 -2.55 2.86 -4.28
N ARG A 36 -1.64 2.44 -5.14
CA ARG A 36 -0.80 1.27 -4.94
C ARG A 36 0.64 1.56 -5.26
N ILE A 37 1.53 1.24 -4.33
CA ILE A 37 2.97 1.26 -4.49
C ILE A 37 3.56 -0.16 -4.36
N ARG A 38 4.72 -0.39 -4.99
CA ARG A 38 5.41 -1.69 -4.96
C ARG A 38 6.57 -1.61 -3.98
N VAL A 39 6.59 -2.56 -3.04
CA VAL A 39 7.65 -2.66 -2.02
C VAL A 39 8.24 -4.05 -2.10
N GLY A 40 9.36 -4.18 -2.81
CA GLY A 40 9.97 -5.47 -3.12
C GLY A 40 8.99 -6.44 -3.80
N GLN A 41 8.66 -7.54 -3.09
CA GLN A 41 7.73 -8.57 -3.56
C GLN A 41 6.26 -8.31 -3.18
N TYR A 42 5.98 -7.16 -2.60
CA TYR A 42 4.67 -6.79 -2.08
C TYR A 42 4.07 -5.61 -2.85
N ARG A 43 2.74 -5.56 -2.86
CA ARG A 43 1.93 -4.41 -3.25
C ARG A 43 1.35 -3.85 -1.96
N VAL A 44 1.54 -2.56 -1.73
CA VAL A 44 0.91 -1.83 -0.64
C VAL A 44 -0.18 -0.97 -1.26
N ILE A 45 -1.42 -1.18 -0.82
CA ILE A 45 -2.57 -0.35 -1.17
C ILE A 45 -2.75 0.64 -0.03
N TYR A 46 -2.84 1.90 -0.38
CA TYR A 46 -2.99 2.99 0.57
C TYR A 46 -4.00 4.01 0.07
N ARG A 47 -4.58 4.77 0.99
CA ARG A 47 -5.55 5.82 0.71
C ARG A 47 -5.03 7.15 1.24
N ILE A 48 -5.27 8.23 0.51
CA ILE A 48 -4.88 9.60 0.90
C ILE A 48 -6.13 10.37 1.27
N ASP A 49 -6.20 10.80 2.52
CA ASP A 49 -7.22 11.72 2.97
C ASP A 49 -6.63 13.13 3.03
N ASP A 50 -6.90 13.93 1.99
CA ASP A 50 -6.37 15.29 1.89
C ASP A 50 -7.05 16.26 2.89
N GLU A 51 -8.25 15.94 3.40
CA GLU A 51 -8.95 16.79 4.38
C GLU A 51 -8.26 16.73 5.74
N VAL A 52 -7.92 15.53 6.20
CA VAL A 52 -7.22 15.32 7.49
C VAL A 52 -5.70 15.17 7.34
N ARG A 53 -5.17 15.30 6.12
CA ARG A 53 -3.74 15.16 5.77
C ARG A 53 -3.15 13.85 6.27
N ALA A 54 -3.86 12.75 6.05
CA ALA A 54 -3.49 11.44 6.53
C ALA A 54 -3.35 10.44 5.38
N ILE A 55 -2.47 9.46 5.59
CA ILE A 55 -2.30 8.32 4.68
C ILE A 55 -2.65 7.05 5.46
N PHE A 56 -3.55 6.26 4.89
CA PHE A 56 -4.00 5.00 5.48
C PHE A 56 -3.46 3.83 4.68
N ILE A 57 -2.71 2.93 5.31
CA ILE A 57 -2.30 1.68 4.67
C ILE A 57 -3.44 0.66 4.80
N GLU A 58 -4.25 0.57 3.76
CA GLU A 58 -5.44 -0.28 3.75
C GLU A 58 -5.08 -1.76 3.60
N SER A 59 -4.04 -2.08 2.81
CA SER A 59 -3.70 -3.49 2.60
C SER A 59 -2.29 -3.74 2.09
N ILE A 60 -1.70 -4.86 2.52
CA ILE A 60 -0.42 -5.37 2.01
C ILE A 60 -0.66 -6.75 1.39
N ARG A 61 -0.18 -6.96 0.16
CA ARG A 61 -0.40 -8.18 -0.62
C ARG A 61 0.88 -8.65 -1.31
N ARG A 62 1.10 -9.97 -1.42
CA ARG A 62 2.23 -10.49 -2.20
C ARG A 62 1.95 -10.43 -3.70
N ARG A 63 3.00 -10.27 -4.51
CA ARG A 63 2.90 -10.17 -5.97
C ARG A 63 2.41 -11.46 -6.64
N SER A 64 2.79 -12.63 -6.10
CA SER A 64 2.49 -13.97 -6.67
C SER A 64 1.25 -14.65 -6.09
N GLU A 65 0.60 -14.07 -5.07
CA GLU A 65 -0.77 -14.46 -4.76
C GLU A 65 -1.63 -14.01 -5.93
N ASN A 66 -1.99 -14.97 -6.77
CA ASN A 66 -2.65 -14.78 -8.05
C ASN A 66 -4.00 -14.07 -7.84
N THR A 67 -3.92 -12.74 -7.88
CA THR A 67 -4.92 -11.76 -8.34
C THR A 67 -6.37 -12.15 -8.03
N TYR A 68 -6.87 -11.63 -6.89
CA TYR A 68 -8.31 -11.50 -6.54
C TYR A 68 -9.09 -12.75 -6.10
N ARG A 69 -8.61 -13.52 -5.11
CA ARG A 69 -9.47 -14.52 -4.44
C ARG A 69 -10.45 -13.99 -3.38
N ARG A 70 -10.51 -12.69 -3.09
CA ARG A 70 -11.57 -12.03 -2.29
C ARG A 70 -11.37 -10.51 -2.33
N ILE A 71 -12.03 -9.82 -3.27
CA ILE A 71 -12.25 -8.35 -3.20
C ILE A 71 -13.63 -8.05 -2.58
N ARG A 72 -14.25 -9.01 -1.88
CA ARG A 72 -15.54 -8.79 -1.22
C ARG A 72 -15.43 -8.33 0.24
N ASP A 73 -14.21 -8.20 0.74
CA ASP A 73 -13.93 -7.84 2.14
C ASP A 73 -13.16 -6.51 2.25
N LEU A 74 -13.21 -5.65 1.20
CA LEU A 74 -12.45 -4.39 1.14
C LEU A 74 -13.33 -3.13 1.26
N PHE A 75 -14.62 -3.30 1.58
CA PHE A 75 -15.52 -2.25 2.08
C PHE A 75 -16.48 -2.89 3.09
#